data_AF-D0W8Y8-F1
#
_entry.id   AF-D0W8Y8-F1
#
_cell.length_a   1.000
_cell.length_b   1.000
_cell.length_c   1.000
_cell.angle_alpha   90.00
_cell.angle_beta   90.00
_cell.angle_gamma   90.00
#
_symmetry.space_group_name_H-M   'P 1'
#
loop_
_entity.id
_entity.type
_entity.pdbx_description
1 polymer ?
#
loop_
_entity_poly.entity_id
_entity_poly.type
_entity_poly.pdbx_seq_one_letter_code
_entity_poly.pdbx_strand_id
1 'polypeptide(L)'
;MGALGGIVQHHTALYRSVAVYEPAVLIVRRGCKKLRWAERELRIAAGEAVALAGGQTFDVINIPDSDGLYQAQWIAFEQETVERFAAQYGTAQAVCDAVKLPHPGRMGAAFDYAAAVLADEEVPHNAAEAALCGVLAWLQHDGIGFAVYEGVNLMR
;
A
#
# COMPACT_ATOMS: atom_id res chain seq x y z
N MET A 1 8.69 5.95 9.25
CA MET A 1 8.52 4.50 9.04
C MET A 1 7.38 4.15 8.10
N GLY A 2 6.15 4.55 8.43
CA GLY A 2 4.98 4.29 7.61
C GLY A 2 3.72 4.81 8.30
N ALA A 3 2.67 5.03 7.52
CA ALA A 3 1.42 5.62 8.00
C ALA A 3 0.23 4.72 7.66
N LEU A 4 -0.60 4.42 8.66
CA LEU A 4 -1.87 3.75 8.47
C LEU A 4 -2.94 4.79 8.13
N GLY A 5 -3.72 4.50 7.09
CA GLY A 5 -4.94 5.23 6.79
C GLY A 5 -6.11 4.31 6.46
N GLY A 6 -7.31 4.86 6.53
CA GLY A 6 -8.53 4.13 6.23
C GLY A 6 -9.64 5.04 5.73
N ILE A 7 -10.59 4.46 5.02
CA ILE A 7 -11.78 5.15 4.55
C ILE A 7 -13.00 4.25 4.67
N VAL A 8 -14.12 4.84 5.10
CA VAL A 8 -15.44 4.24 5.14
C VAL A 8 -16.39 5.17 4.40
N GLN A 9 -17.20 4.65 3.48
CA GLN A 9 -18.03 5.45 2.59
C GLN A 9 -19.34 4.73 2.24
N HIS A 10 -20.44 5.47 2.16
CA HIS A 10 -21.79 4.90 1.95
C HIS A 10 -22.41 5.16 0.56
N HIS A 11 -21.81 6.03 -0.24
CA HIS A 11 -22.27 6.34 -1.60
C HIS A 11 -21.13 6.08 -2.60
N THR A 12 -21.41 5.97 -3.89
CA THR A 12 -20.32 5.96 -4.88
C THR A 12 -19.74 7.36 -4.99
N ALA A 13 -18.41 7.49 -4.93
CA ALA A 13 -17.72 8.76 -5.10
C ALA A 13 -16.57 8.62 -6.10
N LEU A 14 -16.44 9.62 -6.97
CA LEU A 14 -15.30 9.81 -7.85
C LEU A 14 -14.45 10.95 -7.29
N TYR A 15 -13.20 10.65 -6.95
CA TYR A 15 -12.18 11.62 -6.63
C TYR A 15 -11.24 11.73 -7.83
N ARG A 16 -11.04 12.95 -8.33
CA ARG A 16 -10.16 13.18 -9.46
C ARG A 16 -8.76 13.52 -8.98
N SER A 17 -7.76 12.98 -9.67
CA SER A 17 -6.36 13.31 -9.46
C SER A 17 -5.88 13.19 -8.00
N VAL A 18 -6.20 12.08 -7.34
CA VAL A 18 -5.69 11.78 -5.99
C VAL A 18 -4.21 11.43 -6.07
N ALA A 19 -3.37 12.22 -5.41
CA ALA A 19 -1.93 12.00 -5.35
C ALA A 19 -1.57 10.93 -4.32
N VAL A 20 -0.70 10.01 -4.73
CA VAL A 20 -0.03 9.02 -3.87
C VAL A 20 1.43 9.45 -3.78
N TYR A 21 1.79 10.11 -2.67
CA TYR A 21 3.14 10.64 -2.49
C TYR A 21 4.13 9.53 -2.15
N GLU A 22 3.78 8.70 -1.17
CA GLU A 22 4.60 7.59 -0.69
C GLU A 22 4.14 6.26 -1.31
N PRO A 23 5.05 5.31 -1.55
CA PRO A 23 4.65 3.96 -1.93
C PRO A 23 3.73 3.38 -0.86
N ALA A 24 2.68 2.68 -1.28
CA ALA A 24 1.65 2.23 -0.36
C ALA A 24 1.11 0.85 -0.75
N VAL A 25 0.62 0.14 0.25
CA VAL A 25 -0.17 -1.08 0.06
C VAL A 25 -1.58 -0.81 0.55
N LEU A 26 -2.58 -1.14 -0.26
CA LEU A 26 -3.99 -0.91 0.03
C LEU A 26 -4.77 -2.23 -0.03
N ILE A 27 -5.64 -2.45 0.94
CA ILE A 27 -6.61 -3.56 0.97
C ILE A 27 -8.02 -3.01 0.94
N VAL A 28 -8.87 -3.55 0.05
CA VAL A 28 -10.30 -3.30 0.07
C VAL A 28 -10.97 -4.32 0.99
N ARG A 29 -11.64 -3.85 2.04
CA ARG A 29 -12.38 -4.70 2.98
C ARG A 29 -13.82 -4.92 2.54
N ARG A 30 -14.46 -3.88 2.02
CA ARG A 30 -15.86 -3.91 1.55
C ARG A 30 -16.04 -3.09 0.28
N GLY A 31 -16.99 -3.51 -0.55
CA GLY A 31 -17.22 -2.88 -1.86
C GLY A 31 -16.11 -3.17 -2.87
N CYS A 32 -15.85 -2.18 -3.73
CA CYS A 32 -14.86 -2.25 -4.80
C CYS A 32 -14.21 -0.88 -5.02
N LYS A 33 -12.90 -0.87 -5.22
CA LYS A 33 -12.14 0.30 -5.67
C LYS A 33 -11.82 0.19 -7.16
N LYS A 34 -11.88 1.30 -7.87
CA LYS A 34 -11.26 1.45 -9.19
C LYS A 34 -10.23 2.56 -9.15
N LEU A 35 -9.07 2.30 -9.74
CA LEU A 35 -8.01 3.26 -9.98
C LEU A 35 -7.88 3.46 -11.48
N ARG A 36 -7.81 4.71 -11.96
CA ARG A 36 -7.56 5.02 -13.37
C ARG A 36 -6.38 5.98 -13.50
N TRP A 37 -5.52 5.70 -14.47
CA TRP A 37 -4.33 6.51 -14.79
C TRP A 37 -3.89 6.16 -16.22
N ALA A 38 -3.36 7.13 -16.97
CA ALA A 38 -2.77 6.90 -18.30
C ALA A 38 -3.57 5.93 -19.20
N GLU A 39 -4.89 6.14 -19.30
CA GLU A 39 -5.85 5.30 -20.06
C GLU A 39 -6.00 3.84 -19.57
N ARG A 40 -5.43 3.50 -18.42
CA ARG A 40 -5.57 2.21 -17.72
C ARG A 40 -6.63 2.31 -16.63
N GLU A 41 -7.25 1.16 -16.32
CA GLU A 41 -8.13 0.99 -15.16
C GLU A 41 -7.72 -0.30 -14.42
N LEU A 42 -7.61 -0.21 -13.09
CA LEU A 42 -7.44 -1.36 -12.21
C LEU A 42 -8.63 -1.45 -11.26
N ARG A 43 -9.23 -2.64 -11.20
CA ARG A 43 -10.32 -2.97 -10.28
C ARG A 43 -9.80 -3.82 -9.11
N ILE A 44 -10.09 -3.37 -7.89
CA ILE A 44 -9.77 -4.04 -6.62
C ILE A 44 -11.07 -4.31 -5.88
N ALA A 45 -11.46 -5.58 -5.77
CA ALA A 45 -12.63 -6.05 -5.04
C ALA A 45 -12.32 -6.31 -3.57
N ALA A 46 -13.36 -6.52 -2.76
CA ALA A 46 -13.22 -6.92 -1.37
C ALA A 46 -12.33 -8.16 -1.20
N GLY A 47 -11.44 -8.10 -0.22
CA GLY A 47 -10.43 -9.13 0.05
C GLY A 47 -9.18 -9.04 -0.83
N GLU A 48 -9.14 -8.15 -1.82
CA GLU A 48 -8.00 -7.97 -2.69
C GLU A 48 -7.12 -6.79 -2.25
N ALA A 49 -5.86 -6.86 -2.65
CA ALA A 49 -4.84 -5.89 -2.29
C ALA A 49 -4.10 -5.36 -3.53
N VAL A 50 -3.58 -4.14 -3.42
CA VAL A 50 -2.80 -3.47 -4.47
C VAL A 50 -1.59 -2.78 -3.84
N ALA A 51 -0.43 -2.91 -4.47
CA ALA A 51 0.73 -2.06 -4.19
C ALA A 51 0.74 -0.89 -5.19
N LEU A 52 0.97 0.32 -4.68
CA LEU A 52 0.96 1.58 -5.40
C LEU A 52 2.35 2.22 -5.30
N ALA A 53 2.89 2.66 -6.43
CA ALA A 53 4.12 3.43 -6.44
C ALA A 53 3.86 4.85 -5.89
N GLY A 54 4.88 5.41 -5.23
CA GLY A 54 4.88 6.82 -4.85
C GLY A 54 5.05 7.74 -6.07
N GLY A 55 4.71 9.02 -5.90
CA GLY A 55 4.75 10.02 -6.97
C GLY A 55 3.68 9.86 -8.05
N GLN A 56 2.67 9.01 -7.81
CA GLN A 56 1.62 8.72 -8.78
C GLN A 56 0.35 9.53 -8.52
N THR A 57 -0.50 9.64 -9.54
CA THR A 57 -1.82 10.27 -9.42
C THR A 57 -2.87 9.39 -10.08
N PHE A 58 -4.00 9.19 -9.38
CA PHE A 58 -5.08 8.34 -9.85
C PHE A 58 -6.43 9.06 -9.77
N ASP A 59 -7.29 8.81 -10.76
CA ASP A 59 -8.72 8.95 -10.54
C ASP A 59 -9.21 7.74 -9.73
N VAL A 60 -9.91 8.01 -8.65
CA VAL A 60 -10.32 7.01 -7.67
C VAL A 60 -11.84 6.92 -7.63
N ILE A 61 -12.38 5.73 -7.84
CA ILE A 61 -13.80 5.45 -7.67
C ILE A 61 -13.97 4.41 -6.58
N ASN A 62 -14.66 4.79 -5.52
CA ASN A 62 -15.04 3.89 -4.43
C ASN A 62 -16.50 3.50 -4.63
N ILE A 63 -16.78 2.22 -4.79
CA ILE A 63 -18.10 1.66 -5.08
C ILE A 63 -18.53 0.83 -3.87
N PRO A 64 -19.56 1.25 -3.12
CA PRO A 64 -20.13 0.46 -2.05
C PRO A 64 -20.65 -0.89 -2.56
N ASP A 65 -20.69 -1.89 -1.69
CA ASP A 65 -21.35 -3.16 -2.00
C ASP A 65 -22.89 -3.08 -1.81
N SER A 66 -23.55 -4.24 -1.82
CA SER A 66 -25.02 -4.35 -1.72
C SER A 66 -25.59 -3.78 -0.43
N ASP A 67 -24.81 -3.69 0.64
CA ASP A 67 -25.24 -3.08 1.91
C ASP A 67 -25.02 -1.57 1.93
N GLY A 68 -24.55 -1.00 0.80
CA GLY A 68 -24.22 0.41 0.70
C GLY A 68 -22.98 0.77 1.50
N LEU A 69 -22.00 -0.14 1.65
CA LEU A 69 -20.74 0.15 2.34
C LEU A 69 -19.52 -0.12 1.46
N TYR A 70 -18.62 0.87 1.40
CA TYR A 70 -17.25 0.71 0.92
C TYR A 70 -16.29 0.94 2.09
N GLN A 71 -15.28 0.07 2.20
CA GLN A 71 -14.24 0.19 3.21
C GLN A 71 -12.89 -0.25 2.64
N ALA A 72 -11.86 0.55 2.89
CA ALA A 72 -10.48 0.20 2.57
C ALA A 72 -9.51 0.74 3.61
N GLN A 73 -8.34 0.12 3.70
CA GLN A 73 -7.21 0.56 4.53
C GLN A 73 -5.94 0.55 3.68
N TRP A 74 -4.98 1.39 4.04
CA TRP A 74 -3.66 1.38 3.42
C TRP A 74 -2.56 1.63 4.43
N ILE A 75 -1.38 1.09 4.13
CA ILE A 75 -0.12 1.42 4.79
C ILE A 75 0.75 2.11 3.76
N ALA A 76 1.08 3.38 3.99
CA ALA A 76 2.11 4.08 3.25
C ALA A 76 3.47 3.82 3.91
N PHE A 77 4.53 3.72 3.12
CA PHE A 77 5.89 3.46 3.57
C PHE A 77 6.75 4.68 3.30
N GLU A 78 7.43 5.15 4.34
CA GLU A 78 8.46 6.15 4.13
C GLU A 78 9.60 5.54 3.31
N GLN A 79 10.22 6.38 2.49
CA GLN A 79 11.30 5.98 1.60
C GLN A 79 12.46 5.30 2.35
N GLU A 80 12.84 5.83 3.52
CA GLU A 80 13.91 5.26 4.36
C GLU A 80 13.59 3.83 4.82
N THR A 81 12.32 3.49 5.05
CA THR A 81 11.92 2.14 5.43
C THR A 81 12.04 1.17 4.26
N VAL A 82 11.69 1.61 3.04
CA VAL A 82 11.91 0.81 1.82
C VAL A 82 13.40 0.59 1.57
N GLU A 83 14.21 1.62 1.73
CA GLU A 83 15.67 1.58 1.54
C GLU A 83 16.36 0.64 2.54
N ARG A 84 16.04 0.77 3.84
CA ARG A 84 16.60 -0.11 4.88
C ARG A 84 16.22 -1.56 4.64
N PHE A 85 14.97 -1.84 4.29
CA PHE A 85 14.52 -3.18 3.94
C PHE A 85 15.32 -3.73 2.75
N ALA A 86 15.44 -2.95 1.67
CA ALA A 86 16.18 -3.37 0.48
C ALA A 86 17.67 -3.58 0.74
N ALA A 87 18.29 -2.76 1.58
CA ALA A 87 19.69 -2.92 1.99
C ALA A 87 19.92 -4.21 2.78
N GLN A 88 18.93 -4.64 3.58
CA GLN A 88 19.04 -5.84 4.40
C GLN A 88 18.65 -7.13 3.65
N TYR A 89 17.61 -7.08 2.82
CA TYR A 89 16.99 -8.26 2.20
C TYR A 89 17.09 -8.30 0.67
N GLY A 90 17.70 -7.30 0.05
CA GLY A 90 17.78 -7.15 -1.41
C GLY A 90 16.56 -6.47 -2.03
N THR A 91 16.62 -6.22 -3.33
CA THR A 91 15.54 -5.58 -4.10
C THR A 91 14.64 -6.60 -4.80
N ALA A 92 13.43 -6.15 -5.15
CA ALA A 92 12.50 -6.85 -6.04
C ALA A 92 12.08 -5.91 -7.18
N GLN A 93 11.24 -6.38 -8.11
CA GLN A 93 10.79 -5.54 -9.21
C GLN A 93 9.94 -4.39 -8.69
N ALA A 94 10.44 -3.16 -8.86
CA ALA A 94 9.75 -1.96 -8.41
C ALA A 94 8.39 -1.80 -9.12
N VAL A 95 7.33 -1.56 -8.35
CA VAL A 95 6.04 -1.14 -8.89
C VAL A 95 6.22 0.21 -9.61
N CYS A 96 5.76 0.29 -10.86
CA CYS A 96 5.81 1.54 -11.64
C CYS A 96 4.61 2.45 -11.35
N ASP A 97 3.39 1.89 -11.40
CA ASP A 97 2.15 2.64 -11.12
C ASP A 97 1.37 1.96 -9.98
N ALA A 98 0.74 0.83 -10.29
CA ALA A 98 -0.05 0.01 -9.39
C ALA A 98 -0.01 -1.44 -9.85
N VAL A 99 0.12 -2.38 -8.92
CA VAL A 99 0.06 -3.81 -9.19
C VAL A 99 -0.83 -4.51 -8.18
N LYS A 100 -1.73 -5.35 -8.68
CA LYS A 100 -2.59 -6.18 -7.83
C LYS A 100 -1.77 -7.33 -7.26
N LEU A 101 -1.92 -7.60 -5.97
CA LEU A 101 -1.14 -8.67 -5.34
C LEU A 101 -1.72 -10.05 -5.71
N PRO A 102 -0.87 -11.03 -6.06
CA PRO A 102 -1.34 -12.35 -6.50
C PRO A 102 -1.89 -13.21 -5.36
N HIS A 103 -1.40 -13.04 -4.12
CA HIS A 103 -1.79 -13.86 -2.97
C HIS A 103 -2.30 -13.04 -1.76
N PRO A 104 -3.42 -12.31 -1.90
CA PRO A 104 -3.85 -11.33 -0.90
C PRO A 104 -4.18 -11.93 0.48
N GLY A 105 -4.61 -13.21 0.54
CA GLY A 105 -5.00 -13.84 1.80
C GLY A 105 -3.85 -14.06 2.80
N ARG A 106 -2.63 -14.33 2.33
CA ARG A 106 -1.47 -14.55 3.21
C ARG A 106 -0.84 -13.24 3.67
N MET A 107 -0.71 -12.30 2.74
CA MET A 107 -0.27 -10.94 3.03
C MET A 107 -1.25 -10.21 3.96
N GLY A 108 -2.56 -10.49 3.87
CA GLY A 108 -3.59 -9.83 4.67
C GLY A 108 -3.33 -9.93 6.18
N ALA A 109 -2.86 -11.07 6.68
CA ALA A 109 -2.51 -11.23 8.09
C ALA A 109 -1.33 -10.35 8.52
N ALA A 110 -0.31 -10.23 7.67
CA ALA A 110 0.82 -9.33 7.94
C ALA A 110 0.40 -7.86 7.87
N PHE A 111 -0.48 -7.51 6.93
CA PHE A 111 -1.07 -6.18 6.86
C PHE A 111 -1.90 -5.87 8.11
N ASP A 112 -2.77 -6.79 8.55
CA ASP A 112 -3.61 -6.61 9.73
C ASP A 112 -2.77 -6.43 10.99
N TYR A 113 -1.72 -7.21 11.13
CA TYR A 113 -0.76 -7.06 12.24
C TYR A 113 -0.05 -5.70 12.19
N ALA A 114 0.48 -5.30 11.04
CA ALA A 114 1.13 -4.00 10.89
C ALA A 114 0.15 -2.84 11.12
N ALA A 115 -1.10 -2.95 10.66
CA ALA A 115 -2.13 -1.96 10.93
C ALA A 115 -2.45 -1.86 12.42
N ALA A 116 -2.58 -2.99 13.13
CA ALA A 116 -2.82 -2.99 14.58
C ALA A 116 -1.67 -2.32 15.34
N VAL A 117 -0.43 -2.63 14.95
CA VAL A 117 0.77 -2.04 15.55
C VAL A 117 0.88 -0.53 15.27
N LEU A 118 0.61 -0.09 14.03
CA LEU A 118 0.67 1.34 13.67
C LEU A 118 -0.45 2.17 14.31
N ALA A 119 -1.55 1.54 14.72
CA ALA A 119 -2.66 2.21 15.39
C ALA A 119 -2.45 2.36 16.90
N ASP A 120 -1.44 1.70 17.48
CA ASP A 120 -1.17 1.69 18.91
C ASP A 120 0.08 2.50 19.22
N GLU A 121 -0.12 3.66 19.87
CA GLU A 121 0.95 4.60 20.23
C GLU A 121 1.88 4.06 21.33
N GLU A 122 1.48 3.02 22.07
CA GLU A 122 2.31 2.40 23.11
C GLU A 122 3.32 1.41 22.52
N VAL A 123 3.16 1.01 21.25
CA VAL A 123 4.04 0.02 20.62
C VAL A 123 5.43 0.62 20.38
N PRO A 124 6.50 -0.07 20.82
CA PRO A 124 7.86 0.38 20.57
C PRO A 124 8.18 0.52 19.07
N HIS A 125 8.97 1.53 18.73
CA HIS A 125 9.36 1.85 17.36
C HIS A 125 9.91 0.65 16.57
N ASN A 126 10.78 -0.16 17.19
CA ASN A 126 11.38 -1.33 16.56
C ASN A 126 10.36 -2.45 16.27
N ALA A 127 9.30 -2.56 17.07
CA ALA A 127 8.23 -3.53 16.82
C ALA A 127 7.35 -3.09 15.63
N ALA A 128 7.07 -1.80 15.52
CA ALA A 128 6.40 -1.23 14.35
C ALA A 128 7.23 -1.34 13.07
N GLU A 129 8.54 -1.10 13.15
CA GLU A 129 9.45 -1.34 12.03
C GLU A 129 9.44 -2.82 11.58
N ALA A 130 9.53 -3.76 12.53
CA ALA A 130 9.48 -5.18 12.22
C ALA A 130 8.15 -5.59 11.55
N ALA A 131 7.03 -5.02 11.98
CA ALA A 131 5.73 -5.26 11.37
C ALA A 131 5.66 -4.75 9.92
N LEU A 132 6.18 -3.54 9.66
CA LEU A 132 6.29 -2.98 8.30
C LEU A 132 7.19 -3.83 7.39
N CYS A 133 8.35 -4.27 7.90
CA CYS A 133 9.23 -5.21 7.20
C CYS A 133 8.52 -6.53 6.86
N GLY A 134 7.62 -7.00 7.73
CA GLY A 134 6.78 -8.16 7.45
C GLY A 134 5.90 -7.98 6.21
N VAL A 135 5.30 -6.80 6.03
CA VAL A 135 4.51 -6.49 4.82
C VAL A 135 5.39 -6.44 3.57
N LEU A 136 6.56 -5.78 3.65
CA LEU A 136 7.50 -5.69 2.53
C LEU A 136 8.06 -7.06 2.13
N ALA A 137 8.32 -7.95 3.09
CA ALA A 137 8.75 -9.32 2.84
C ALA A 137 7.72 -10.12 2.06
N TRP A 138 6.42 -9.93 2.31
CA TRP A 138 5.36 -10.56 1.53
C TRP A 138 5.32 -10.04 0.09
N LEU A 139 5.50 -8.74 -0.13
CA LEU A 139 5.63 -8.20 -1.49
C LEU A 139 6.84 -8.81 -2.21
N GLN A 140 7.99 -8.83 -1.55
CA GLN A 140 9.23 -9.35 -2.12
C GLN A 140 9.12 -10.84 -2.47
N HIS A 141 8.42 -11.63 -1.65
CA HIS A 141 8.13 -13.02 -1.95
C HIS A 141 7.36 -13.20 -3.27
N ASP A 142 6.43 -12.29 -3.57
CA ASP A 142 5.68 -12.23 -4.83
C ASP A 142 6.48 -11.55 -5.97
N GLY A 143 7.76 -11.23 -5.75
CA GLY A 143 8.63 -10.54 -6.72
C GLY A 143 8.33 -9.05 -6.87
N ILE A 144 7.52 -8.48 -5.98
CA ILE A 144 7.07 -7.09 -6.00
C ILE A 144 7.89 -6.27 -4.99
N GLY A 145 8.38 -5.10 -5.39
CA GLY A 145 9.07 -4.17 -4.51
C GLY A 145 8.66 -2.73 -4.77
N PHE A 146 9.16 -1.82 -3.95
CA PHE A 146 9.08 -0.38 -4.21
C PHE A 146 10.43 0.15 -4.69
N ALA A 147 10.40 1.28 -5.39
CA ALA A 147 11.61 1.91 -5.88
C ALA A 147 12.51 2.33 -4.70
N VAL A 148 13.79 1.98 -4.81
CA VAL A 148 14.85 2.47 -3.93
C VAL A 148 15.46 3.66 -4.64
N TYR A 149 15.36 4.85 -4.04
CA TYR A 149 16.12 5.99 -4.52
C TYR A 149 17.51 5.85 -3.91
N GLU A 150 18.48 5.35 -4.66
CA GLU A 150 19.86 5.45 -4.21
C GLU A 150 20.13 6.94 -3.96
N GLY A 151 20.38 7.29 -2.69
CA GLY A 151 20.73 8.65 -2.34
C GLY A 151 21.84 9.09 -3.27
N VAL A 152 21.56 10.10 -4.10
CA VAL A 152 22.61 10.71 -4.92
C VAL A 152 23.64 11.21 -3.92
N ASN A 153 24.74 10.49 -3.80
CA ASN A 153 25.84 10.85 -2.93
C ASN A 153 26.54 12.03 -3.62
N LEU A 154 25.91 13.21 -3.57
CA LEU A 154 26.49 14.49 -3.94
C LEU A 154 27.51 14.88 -2.86
N MET A 155 28.58 14.08 -2.74
CA MET A 155 29.86 14.45 -2.13
C MET A 155 30.82 13.25 -2.23
N ARG A 156 31.60 13.25 -3.32
CA ARG A 156 33.01 12.85 -3.28
C ARG A 156 33.84 13.99 -3.85
#